data_AF-A0A1K1PUZ4-F1
#
_entry.id   AF-A0A1K1PUZ4-F1
#
_cell.length_a   1.000
_cell.length_b   1.000
_cell.length_c   1.000
_cell.angle_alpha   90.00
_cell.angle_beta   90.00
_cell.angle_gamma   90.00
#
_symmetry.space_group_name_H-M   'P 1'
#
loop_
_entity.id
_entity.type
_entity.pdbx_description
1 polymer ?
#
loop_
_entity_poly.entity_id
_entity_poly.type
_entity_poly.pdbx_seq_one_letter_code
_entity_poly.pdbx_strand_id
1 'polypeptide(L)'
;MQYCNKCRRPLNDGEVCGCIHSAPQKKKSYTLLFAIGIPVLCLAAFAAAVLLLRVITDMSWRSKQGRMADMNKVAEEMTEAADKALQKISSEGGDVSGWNNINSDEDIPISYKFDIGRFHEYFSEYTGSSDKEFFIIAHDGRVEYLAVSDSWSNTADAVGIYPSFDDSPVYFSRDDIKEKVGKGKRLRDVYIEGTRELMDIRYRE
;
A
#
# COMPACT_ATOMS: atom_id res chain seq x y z
N MET A 1 35.01 87.53 -12.34
CA MET A 1 34.02 86.57 -12.89
C MET A 1 33.28 85.93 -11.73
N GLN A 2 31.97 86.14 -11.65
CA GLN A 2 31.14 85.53 -10.61
C GLN A 2 30.69 84.14 -11.09
N TYR A 3 30.64 83.18 -10.17
CA TYR A 3 30.16 81.83 -10.43
C TYR A 3 28.89 81.58 -9.63
N CYS A 4 27.98 80.79 -10.20
CA CYS A 4 26.76 80.39 -9.50
C CYS A 4 27.10 79.40 -8.37
N ASN A 5 26.86 79.77 -7.12
CA ASN A 5 27.22 78.93 -5.95
C ASN A 5 26.51 77.56 -5.92
N LYS A 6 25.44 77.36 -6.70
CA LYS A 6 24.68 76.11 -6.76
C LYS A 6 25.12 75.17 -7.88
N CYS A 7 25.35 75.66 -9.09
CA CYS A 7 25.74 74.82 -10.24
C CYS A 7 27.19 75.03 -10.72
N ARG A 8 27.92 75.97 -10.09
CA ARG A 8 29.31 76.38 -10.41
C ARG A 8 29.55 76.86 -11.85
N ARG A 9 28.49 77.27 -12.57
CA ARG A 9 28.60 77.89 -13.91
C ARG A 9 29.07 79.35 -13.79
N PRO A 10 29.94 79.85 -14.68
CA PRO A 10 30.26 81.28 -14.76
C PRO A 10 29.04 82.11 -15.18
N LEU A 11 28.90 83.30 -14.62
CA LEU A 11 27.82 84.25 -14.90
C LEU A 11 28.40 85.54 -15.50
N ASN A 12 27.69 86.10 -16.48
CA ASN A 12 27.97 87.44 -17.01
C ASN A 12 27.45 88.54 -16.08
N ASP A 13 27.95 89.77 -16.23
CA ASP A 13 27.55 90.89 -15.38
C ASP A 13 26.04 91.18 -15.51
N GLY A 14 25.32 91.02 -14.40
CA GLY A 14 23.85 91.18 -14.32
C GLY A 14 23.04 89.90 -14.58
N GLU A 15 23.66 88.76 -14.88
CA GLU A 15 22.96 87.50 -15.14
C GLU A 15 22.55 86.80 -13.83
N VAL A 16 21.25 86.50 -13.68
CA VAL A 16 20.72 85.72 -12.56
C VAL A 16 20.65 84.24 -12.92
N CYS A 17 21.29 83.40 -12.13
CA CYS A 17 21.39 81.96 -12.36
C CYS A 17 20.03 81.25 -12.22
N GLY A 18 19.49 80.72 -13.32
CA GLY A 18 18.20 80.02 -13.38
C GLY A 18 18.21 78.55 -12.96
N CYS A 19 19.21 78.07 -12.21
CA CYS A 19 19.29 76.66 -11.85
C CYS A 19 18.22 76.29 -10.81
N ILE A 20 17.13 75.69 -11.28
CA ILE A 20 16.12 75.04 -10.45
C ILE A 20 16.75 73.75 -9.92
N HIS A 21 16.93 73.68 -8.61
CA HIS A 21 17.44 72.49 -7.93
C HIS A 21 16.35 71.41 -8.04
N SER A 22 16.43 70.53 -9.02
CA SER A 22 15.59 69.33 -9.05
C SER A 22 15.93 68.52 -7.80
N ALA A 23 15.03 68.52 -6.81
CA ALA A 23 15.20 67.74 -5.59
C ALA A 23 15.55 66.28 -5.96
N PRO A 24 16.51 65.64 -5.29
CA PRO A 24 16.89 64.27 -5.62
C PRO A 24 15.65 63.38 -5.51
N GLN A 25 15.22 62.80 -6.63
CA GLN A 25 14.13 61.83 -6.63
C GLN A 25 14.55 60.66 -5.74
N LYS A 26 13.88 60.48 -4.60
CA LYS A 26 14.05 59.31 -3.73
C LYS A 26 13.79 58.06 -4.57
N LYS A 27 14.83 57.32 -4.96
CA LYS A 27 14.70 55.97 -5.50
C LYS A 27 13.94 55.15 -4.46
N LYS A 28 12.71 54.74 -4.76
CA LYS A 28 11.94 53.83 -3.90
C LYS A 28 12.72 52.52 -3.81
N SER A 29 13.26 52.24 -2.62
CA SER A 29 14.00 51.02 -2.34
C SER A 29 13.00 49.87 -2.19
N TYR A 30 12.86 49.05 -3.23
CA TYR A 30 12.05 47.82 -3.20
C TYR A 30 12.72 46.69 -2.39
N THR A 31 13.94 46.90 -1.89
CA THR A 31 14.71 45.92 -1.11
C THR A 31 13.93 45.40 0.10
N LEU A 32 13.11 46.25 0.73
CA LEU A 32 12.32 45.87 1.89
C LEU A 32 11.09 45.00 1.53
N LEU A 33 10.54 45.18 0.32
CA LEU A 33 9.46 44.34 -0.21
C LEU A 33 9.97 42.92 -0.56
N PHE A 34 11.18 42.81 -1.10
CA PHE A 34 11.78 41.51 -1.40
C PHE A 34 12.27 40.77 -0.14
N ALA A 35 12.79 41.49 0.87
CA ALA A 35 13.28 40.89 2.11
C ALA A 35 12.19 40.20 2.93
N ILE A 36 10.95 40.68 2.88
CA ILE A 36 9.82 40.10 3.62
C ILE A 36 8.97 39.19 2.72
N GLY A 37 8.83 39.53 1.44
CA GLY A 37 8.02 38.76 0.50
C GLY A 37 8.55 37.34 0.25
N ILE A 38 9.88 37.18 0.12
CA ILE A 38 10.49 35.87 -0.20
C ILE A 38 10.31 34.86 0.95
N PRO A 39 10.62 35.20 2.23
CA PRO A 39 10.41 34.27 3.34
C PRO A 39 8.94 33.82 3.50
N VAL A 40 8.00 34.74 3.32
CA VAL A 40 6.56 34.45 3.43
C VAL A 40 6.11 33.51 2.30
N LEU A 41 6.59 33.74 1.08
CA LEU A 41 6.27 32.89 -0.06
C LEU A 41 6.90 31.49 0.08
N CYS A 42 8.12 31.40 0.60
CA CYS A 42 8.76 30.11 0.93
C CYS A 42 7.99 29.35 2.01
N LEU A 43 7.51 30.03 3.07
CA LEU A 43 6.68 29.42 4.11
C LEU A 43 5.35 28.90 3.57
N ALA A 44 4.69 29.68 2.71
CA ALA A 44 3.44 29.26 2.06
C ALA A 44 3.66 28.04 1.14
N ALA A 45 4.72 28.05 0.34
CA ALA A 45 5.08 26.92 -0.52
C ALA A 45 5.41 25.66 0.29
N PHE A 46 6.13 25.81 1.41
CA PHE A 46 6.44 24.68 2.30
C PHE A 46 5.18 24.11 2.96
N ALA A 47 4.27 24.96 3.44
CA ALA A 47 2.99 24.52 4.00
C ALA A 47 2.13 23.78 2.97
N ALA A 48 2.08 24.28 1.72
CA ALA A 48 1.39 23.62 0.63
C ALA A 48 2.02 22.25 0.29
N ALA A 49 3.35 22.16 0.26
CA ALA A 49 4.06 20.90 0.02
C ALA A 49 3.76 19.85 1.11
N VAL A 50 3.74 20.25 2.39
CA VAL A 50 3.38 19.35 3.51
C VAL A 50 1.94 18.86 3.40
N LEU A 51 1.00 19.74 3.04
CA LEU A 51 -0.41 19.35 2.84
C LEU A 51 -0.56 18.37 1.67
N LEU A 52 0.11 18.63 0.54
CA LEU A 52 0.09 17.72 -0.61
C LEU A 52 0.69 16.35 -0.28
N LEU A 53 1.79 16.33 0.49
CA LEU A 53 2.41 15.08 0.94
C LEU A 53 1.41 14.23 1.73
N ARG A 54 0.64 14.86 2.62
CA ARG A 54 -0.37 14.20 3.46
C ARG A 54 -1.51 13.60 2.63
N VAL A 55 -1.99 14.33 1.61
CA VAL A 55 -3.03 13.85 0.69
C VAL A 55 -2.54 12.64 -0.11
N ILE A 56 -1.29 12.68 -0.61
CA ILE A 56 -0.71 11.56 -1.37
C ILE A 56 -0.56 10.32 -0.47
N THR A 57 -0.10 10.49 0.77
CA THR A 57 0.04 9.37 1.71
C THR A 57 -1.32 8.77 2.07
N ASP A 58 -2.34 9.59 2.32
CA ASP A 58 -3.69 9.12 2.69
C ASP A 58 -4.39 8.40 1.52
N MET A 59 -4.20 8.87 0.29
CA MET A 59 -4.72 8.18 -0.91
C MET A 59 -4.07 6.82 -1.11
N SER A 60 -2.75 6.74 -0.93
CA SER A 60 -2.01 5.47 -1.03
C SER A 60 -2.38 4.47 0.07
N TRP A 61 -2.79 4.96 1.23
CA TRP A 61 -3.27 4.13 2.34
C TRP A 61 -4.68 3.59 2.06
N ARG A 62 -5.61 4.46 1.64
CA ARG A 62 -6.99 4.06 1.32
C ARG A 62 -7.06 3.07 0.16
N SER A 63 -6.21 3.21 -0.85
CA SER A 63 -6.15 2.23 -1.96
C SER A 63 -5.66 0.86 -1.48
N LYS A 64 -4.73 0.81 -0.51
CA LYS A 64 -4.27 -0.45 0.08
C LYS A 64 -5.32 -1.11 0.97
N GLN A 65 -6.05 -0.34 1.76
CA GLN A 65 -7.16 -0.88 2.56
C GLN A 65 -8.29 -1.42 1.68
N GLY A 66 -8.65 -0.70 0.60
CA GLY A 66 -9.62 -1.18 -0.39
C GLY A 66 -9.18 -2.51 -1.00
N ARG A 67 -7.94 -2.60 -1.49
CA ARG A 67 -7.39 -3.84 -2.06
C ARG A 67 -7.38 -5.02 -1.08
N MET A 68 -7.11 -4.78 0.21
CA MET A 68 -7.16 -5.83 1.24
C MET A 68 -8.59 -6.31 1.49
N ALA A 69 -9.56 -5.40 1.59
CA ALA A 69 -10.96 -5.76 1.75
C ALA A 69 -11.47 -6.56 0.54
N ASP A 70 -11.12 -6.13 -0.67
CA ASP A 70 -11.44 -6.84 -1.90
C ASP A 70 -10.82 -8.25 -1.91
N MET A 71 -9.55 -8.38 -1.51
CA MET A 71 -8.87 -9.68 -1.48
C MET A 71 -9.40 -10.60 -0.36
N ASN A 72 -9.86 -10.06 0.77
CA ASN A 72 -10.55 -10.85 1.79
C ASN A 72 -11.90 -11.38 1.27
N LYS A 73 -12.64 -10.59 0.47
CA LYS A 73 -13.86 -11.07 -0.18
C LYS A 73 -13.56 -12.19 -1.17
N VAL A 74 -12.48 -12.05 -1.95
CA VAL A 74 -11.99 -13.12 -2.83
C VAL A 74 -11.62 -14.37 -2.01
N ALA A 75 -10.98 -14.20 -0.85
CA ALA A 75 -10.64 -15.30 0.04
C ALA A 75 -11.90 -16.04 0.53
N GLU A 76 -12.93 -15.31 0.93
CA GLU A 76 -14.22 -15.87 1.38
C GLU A 76 -14.93 -16.64 0.25
N GLU A 77 -15.01 -16.07 -0.96
CA GLU A 77 -15.57 -16.73 -2.14
C GLU A 77 -14.80 -18.01 -2.49
N MET A 78 -13.46 -17.96 -2.45
CA MET A 78 -12.61 -19.12 -2.68
C MET A 78 -12.76 -20.17 -1.57
N THR A 79 -12.97 -19.77 -0.32
CA THR A 79 -13.25 -20.72 0.76
C THR A 79 -14.53 -21.50 0.47
N GLU A 80 -15.61 -20.83 0.08
CA GLU A 80 -16.87 -21.51 -0.27
C GLU A 80 -16.70 -22.47 -1.45
N ALA A 81 -15.91 -22.07 -2.46
CA ALA A 81 -15.60 -22.92 -3.62
C ALA A 81 -14.76 -24.14 -3.21
N ALA A 82 -13.79 -23.96 -2.32
CA ALA A 82 -12.95 -25.03 -1.80
C ALA A 82 -13.74 -26.02 -0.94
N ASP A 83 -14.63 -25.54 -0.08
CA ASP A 83 -15.54 -26.40 0.70
C ASP A 83 -16.45 -27.23 -0.22
N LYS A 84 -17.00 -26.64 -1.29
CA LYS A 84 -17.79 -27.38 -2.29
C LYS A 84 -16.95 -28.43 -3.02
N ALA A 85 -15.71 -28.09 -3.40
CA ALA A 85 -14.80 -29.02 -4.04
C ALA A 85 -14.48 -30.22 -3.13
N LEU A 86 -14.14 -29.98 -1.85
CA LEU A 86 -13.88 -31.02 -0.86
C LEU A 86 -15.11 -31.91 -0.62
N GLN A 87 -16.31 -31.31 -0.52
CA GLN A 87 -17.55 -32.06 -0.38
C GLN A 87 -17.83 -32.95 -1.59
N LYS A 88 -17.59 -32.46 -2.82
CA LYS A 88 -17.75 -33.26 -4.04
C LYS A 88 -16.79 -34.45 -4.07
N ILE A 89 -15.50 -34.24 -3.78
CA ILE A 89 -14.50 -35.32 -3.67
C ILE A 89 -14.97 -36.37 -2.67
N SER A 90 -15.40 -35.94 -1.47
CA SER A 90 -15.91 -36.83 -0.43
C SER A 90 -17.14 -37.62 -0.88
N SER A 91 -18.10 -36.96 -1.54
CA SER A 91 -19.33 -37.60 -2.03
C SER A 91 -19.08 -38.67 -3.10
N GLU A 92 -17.98 -38.54 -3.83
CA GLU A 92 -17.53 -39.49 -4.85
C GLU A 92 -16.52 -40.52 -4.28
N GLY A 93 -16.40 -40.61 -2.96
CA GLY A 93 -15.58 -41.61 -2.26
C GLY A 93 -14.09 -41.28 -2.16
N GLY A 94 -13.69 -40.05 -2.47
CA GLY A 94 -12.31 -39.58 -2.25
C GLY A 94 -12.01 -39.33 -0.77
N ASP A 95 -10.76 -39.57 -0.37
CA ASP A 95 -10.30 -39.31 0.99
C ASP A 95 -9.98 -37.83 1.19
N VAL A 96 -10.75 -37.18 2.06
CA VAL A 96 -10.56 -35.78 2.48
C VAL A 96 -10.23 -35.67 3.97
N SER A 97 -9.94 -36.80 4.62
CA SER A 97 -9.69 -36.86 6.07
C SER A 97 -8.33 -36.28 6.46
N GLY A 98 -8.25 -35.86 7.72
CA GLY A 98 -7.06 -35.29 8.33
C GLY A 98 -6.69 -33.92 7.78
N TRP A 99 -5.49 -33.48 8.16
CA TRP A 99 -4.94 -32.20 7.75
C TRP A 99 -4.42 -32.25 6.31
N ASN A 100 -4.85 -31.32 5.48
CA ASN A 100 -4.45 -31.17 4.09
C ASN A 100 -3.96 -29.75 3.84
N ASN A 101 -2.86 -29.62 3.09
CA ASN A 101 -2.31 -28.34 2.65
C ASN A 101 -2.35 -28.35 1.11
N ILE A 102 -3.18 -27.48 0.55
CA ILE A 102 -3.49 -27.40 -0.88
C ILE A 102 -3.03 -26.03 -1.34
N ASN A 103 -2.33 -25.93 -2.45
CA ASN A 103 -1.83 -24.66 -2.93
C ASN A 103 -1.83 -24.61 -4.47
N SER A 104 -1.75 -23.41 -5.02
CA SER A 104 -1.74 -23.20 -6.48
C SER A 104 -0.36 -23.22 -7.12
N ASP A 105 0.72 -23.43 -6.35
CA ASP A 105 2.11 -23.47 -6.83
C ASP A 105 2.55 -24.92 -7.06
N GLU A 106 2.71 -25.30 -8.33
CA GLU A 106 3.15 -26.65 -8.68
C GLU A 106 4.56 -26.98 -8.15
N ASP A 107 5.40 -25.97 -7.88
CA ASP A 107 6.75 -26.15 -7.33
C ASP A 107 6.75 -26.39 -5.81
N ILE A 108 5.63 -26.16 -5.12
CA ILE A 108 5.52 -26.35 -3.68
C ILE A 108 4.96 -27.76 -3.39
N PRO A 109 5.75 -28.65 -2.75
CA PRO A 109 5.33 -30.03 -2.55
C PRO A 109 4.07 -30.12 -1.66
N ILE A 110 3.08 -30.87 -2.16
CA ILE A 110 1.77 -31.07 -1.54
C ILE A 110 1.75 -32.39 -0.74
N SER A 111 0.86 -32.47 0.25
CA SER A 111 0.67 -33.66 1.08
C SER A 111 0.11 -34.85 0.27
N TYR A 112 0.82 -35.98 0.27
CA TYR A 112 0.65 -37.12 -0.66
C TYR A 112 -0.65 -37.95 -0.55
N LYS A 113 -1.53 -37.71 0.43
CA LYS A 113 -2.74 -38.55 0.62
C LYS A 113 -4.00 -38.02 -0.09
N PHE A 114 -3.99 -36.76 -0.51
CA PHE A 114 -5.15 -36.07 -1.05
C PHE A 114 -5.09 -36.01 -2.58
N ASP A 115 -6.21 -36.29 -3.25
CA ASP A 115 -6.32 -36.17 -4.71
C ASP A 115 -6.43 -34.69 -5.11
N ILE A 116 -5.26 -34.06 -5.15
CA ILE A 116 -5.11 -32.65 -5.47
C ILE A 116 -5.57 -32.31 -6.89
N GLY A 117 -5.44 -33.24 -7.83
CA GLY A 117 -5.86 -33.06 -9.21
C GLY A 117 -7.38 -32.85 -9.29
N ARG A 118 -8.14 -33.76 -8.68
CA ARG A 118 -9.61 -33.63 -8.59
C ARG A 118 -10.04 -32.39 -7.81
N PHE A 119 -9.30 -32.02 -6.78
CA PHE A 119 -9.55 -30.77 -6.08
C PHE A 119 -9.43 -29.56 -7.01
N HIS A 120 -8.32 -29.41 -7.74
CA HIS A 120 -8.15 -28.27 -8.64
C HIS A 120 -9.21 -28.25 -9.75
N GLU A 121 -9.58 -29.41 -10.27
CA GLU A 121 -10.68 -29.55 -11.23
C GLU A 121 -11.98 -28.96 -10.66
N TYR A 122 -12.48 -29.49 -9.54
CA TYR A 122 -13.75 -29.01 -8.96
C TYR A 122 -13.66 -27.59 -8.40
N PHE A 123 -12.51 -27.23 -7.83
CA PHE A 123 -12.28 -25.88 -7.32
C PHE A 123 -12.43 -24.85 -8.44
N SER A 124 -11.86 -25.12 -9.62
CA SER A 124 -11.99 -24.26 -10.79
C SER A 124 -13.41 -24.18 -11.35
N GLU A 125 -14.25 -25.21 -11.18
CA GLU A 125 -15.68 -25.17 -11.53
C GLU A 125 -16.47 -24.21 -10.63
N TYR A 126 -16.03 -24.02 -9.38
CA TYR A 126 -16.78 -23.29 -8.36
C TYR A 126 -16.25 -21.89 -8.06
N THR A 127 -15.03 -21.54 -8.49
CA THR A 127 -14.44 -20.22 -8.28
C THR A 127 -14.37 -19.40 -9.57
N GLY A 128 -14.75 -18.13 -9.48
CA GLY A 128 -14.49 -17.15 -10.54
C GLY A 128 -13.08 -16.56 -10.49
N SER A 129 -12.30 -16.89 -9.46
CA SER A 129 -11.00 -16.29 -9.13
C SER A 129 -9.85 -17.25 -9.39
N SER A 130 -9.93 -18.04 -10.46
CA SER A 130 -8.93 -19.05 -10.82
C SER A 130 -7.59 -18.44 -11.26
N ASP A 131 -7.55 -17.14 -11.52
CA ASP A 131 -6.32 -16.37 -11.83
C ASP A 131 -5.49 -16.04 -10.60
N LYS A 132 -6.00 -16.29 -9.39
CA LYS A 132 -5.31 -15.97 -8.14
C LYS A 132 -4.41 -17.09 -7.66
N GLU A 133 -3.36 -16.69 -6.97
CA GLU A 133 -2.46 -17.60 -6.29
C GLU A 133 -2.91 -17.78 -4.84
N PHE A 134 -2.91 -19.02 -4.34
CA PHE A 134 -3.51 -19.34 -3.05
C PHE A 134 -2.84 -20.51 -2.34
N PHE A 135 -3.05 -20.58 -1.03
CA PHE A 135 -2.96 -21.83 -0.29
C PHE A 135 -4.12 -21.97 0.70
N ILE A 136 -4.45 -23.21 1.00
CA ILE A 136 -5.59 -23.65 1.79
C ILE A 136 -5.07 -24.69 2.78
N ILE A 137 -5.43 -24.50 4.04
CA ILE A 137 -5.31 -25.51 5.07
C ILE A 137 -6.72 -26.03 5.32
N ALA A 138 -6.91 -27.33 5.07
CA ALA A 138 -8.16 -28.02 5.27
C ALA A 138 -8.01 -29.12 6.32
N HIS A 139 -9.09 -29.39 7.06
CA HIS A 139 -9.15 -30.44 8.05
C HIS A 139 -10.48 -31.19 7.91
N ASP A 140 -10.41 -32.51 7.73
CA ASP A 140 -11.58 -33.38 7.62
C ASP A 140 -12.64 -32.88 6.60
N GLY A 141 -12.16 -32.48 5.42
CA GLY A 141 -13.00 -32.03 4.32
C GLY A 141 -13.59 -30.62 4.48
N ARG A 142 -13.06 -29.80 5.39
CA ARG A 142 -13.46 -28.39 5.58
C ARG A 142 -12.25 -27.47 5.50
N VAL A 143 -12.45 -26.27 4.99
CA VAL A 143 -11.41 -25.22 4.98
C VAL A 143 -11.31 -24.57 6.36
N GLU A 144 -10.13 -24.66 6.97
CA GLU A 144 -9.81 -24.00 8.25
C GLU A 144 -9.14 -22.65 8.01
N TYR A 145 -8.38 -22.54 6.92
CA TYR A 145 -7.68 -21.32 6.56
C TYR A 145 -7.42 -21.25 5.07
N LEU A 146 -7.54 -20.05 4.51
CA LEU A 146 -7.19 -19.76 3.13
C LEU A 146 -6.43 -18.43 3.09
N ALA A 147 -5.35 -18.38 2.33
CA ALA A 147 -4.73 -17.12 1.94
C ALA A 147 -4.61 -17.05 0.42
N VAL A 148 -4.84 -15.85 -0.12
CA VAL A 148 -4.88 -15.58 -1.55
C VAL A 148 -4.20 -14.26 -1.88
N SER A 149 -3.56 -14.20 -3.04
CA SER A 149 -2.88 -13.03 -3.57
C SER A 149 -2.88 -13.04 -5.09
N ASP A 150 -2.59 -11.89 -5.70
CA ASP A 150 -2.25 -11.83 -7.13
C ASP A 150 -0.90 -12.53 -7.43
N SER A 151 -0.02 -12.63 -6.42
CA SER A 151 1.27 -13.32 -6.54
C SER A 151 1.80 -13.92 -5.21
N TRP A 152 2.53 -15.03 -5.32
CA TRP A 152 3.27 -15.78 -4.32
C TRP A 152 4.43 -14.98 -3.77
N SER A 153 5.08 -14.18 -4.62
CA SER A 153 6.42 -13.65 -4.36
C SER A 153 6.50 -12.12 -4.35
N ASN A 154 5.44 -11.42 -4.76
CA ASN A 154 5.42 -9.96 -4.78
C ASN A 154 4.98 -9.38 -3.43
N THR A 155 5.83 -8.54 -2.83
CA THR A 155 5.54 -7.87 -1.54
C THR A 155 4.57 -6.69 -1.67
N ALA A 156 4.33 -6.22 -2.89
CA ALA A 156 3.42 -5.11 -3.17
C ALA A 156 1.96 -5.54 -3.30
N ASP A 157 1.70 -6.83 -3.48
CA ASP A 157 0.36 -7.38 -3.64
C ASP A 157 -0.34 -7.55 -2.29
N ALA A 158 -1.66 -7.42 -2.33
CA ALA A 158 -2.50 -7.62 -1.16
C ALA A 158 -2.66 -9.13 -0.92
N VAL A 159 -2.45 -9.57 0.33
CA VAL A 159 -2.74 -10.93 0.75
C VAL A 159 -4.06 -10.91 1.50
N GLY A 160 -5.10 -11.45 0.89
CA GLY A 160 -6.39 -11.67 1.53
C GLY A 160 -6.37 -13.01 2.26
N ILE A 161 -7.17 -13.10 3.33
CA ILE A 161 -7.25 -14.29 4.15
C ILE A 161 -8.68 -14.62 4.57
N TYR A 162 -8.89 -15.90 4.84
CA TYR A 162 -10.05 -16.42 5.54
C TYR A 162 -9.61 -17.37 6.67
N PRO A 163 -10.24 -17.31 7.85
CA PRO A 163 -11.19 -16.28 8.28
C PRO A 163 -10.51 -14.91 8.43
N SER A 164 -11.21 -13.84 8.03
CA SER A 164 -10.68 -12.47 8.11
C SER A 164 -10.91 -11.86 9.51
N PHE A 165 -9.91 -11.14 10.05
CA PHE A 165 -10.02 -10.45 11.35
C PHE A 165 -9.53 -9.00 11.28
N ASP A 166 -10.33 -8.06 11.81
CA ASP A 166 -9.97 -6.65 12.05
C ASP A 166 -9.09 -6.00 10.95
N ASP A 167 -9.53 -6.16 9.69
CA ASP A 167 -8.91 -5.62 8.48
C ASP A 167 -7.41 -5.95 8.29
N SER A 168 -6.89 -6.92 9.05
CA SER A 168 -5.47 -7.28 9.07
C SER A 168 -5.34 -8.77 8.75
N PRO A 169 -4.51 -9.16 7.78
CA PRO A 169 -4.20 -10.57 7.62
C PRO A 169 -3.53 -11.10 8.89
N VAL A 170 -3.90 -12.31 9.30
CA VAL A 170 -3.34 -13.07 10.43
C VAL A 170 -2.80 -14.39 9.91
N TYR A 171 -1.76 -14.92 10.56
CA TYR A 171 -1.29 -16.26 10.21
C TYR A 171 -2.27 -17.32 10.69
N PHE A 172 -2.24 -18.49 10.05
CA PHE A 172 -2.90 -19.67 10.57
C PHE A 172 -2.36 -20.03 11.96
N SER A 173 -3.26 -20.22 12.91
CA SER A 173 -2.96 -20.71 14.26
C SER A 173 -4.15 -21.48 14.80
N ARG A 174 -3.90 -22.62 15.45
CA ARG A 174 -4.96 -23.43 16.07
C ARG A 174 -5.37 -22.93 17.44
N ASP A 175 -4.44 -22.35 18.19
CA ASP A 175 -4.64 -21.93 19.58
C ASP A 175 -5.42 -20.61 19.71
N ASP A 176 -6.07 -20.15 18.63
CA ASP A 176 -6.71 -18.84 18.48
C ASP A 176 -5.76 -17.64 18.73
N ILE A 177 -4.44 -17.88 18.82
CA ILE A 177 -3.43 -16.83 18.96
C ILE A 177 -3.20 -16.20 17.58
N LYS A 178 -3.93 -15.11 17.34
CA LYS A 178 -3.91 -14.39 16.06
C LYS A 178 -2.71 -13.46 15.96
N GLU A 179 -1.59 -13.97 15.47
CA GLU A 179 -0.47 -13.13 15.07
C GLU A 179 -0.77 -12.43 13.74
N LYS A 180 -0.66 -11.10 13.71
CA LYS A 180 -0.86 -10.32 12.49
C LYS A 180 0.27 -10.57 11.50
N VAL A 181 -0.08 -10.82 10.25
CA VAL A 181 0.85 -10.81 9.13
C VAL A 181 1.39 -9.39 8.99
N GLY A 182 2.71 -9.25 9.14
CA GLY A 182 3.39 -7.97 9.00
C GLY A 182 3.14 -7.29 7.65
N LYS A 183 3.32 -5.97 7.58
CA LYS A 183 3.22 -5.25 6.30
C LYS A 183 4.28 -5.73 5.31
N GLY A 184 3.89 -5.83 4.03
CA GLY A 184 4.81 -6.18 2.94
C GLY A 184 5.22 -7.66 2.91
N LYS A 185 4.45 -8.53 3.58
CA LYS A 185 4.63 -9.97 3.49
C LYS A 185 4.05 -10.49 2.18
N ARG A 186 4.72 -11.48 1.61
CA ARG A 186 4.29 -12.19 0.41
C ARG A 186 3.40 -13.36 0.81
N LEU A 187 2.56 -13.83 -0.10
CA LEU A 187 1.78 -15.05 0.15
C LEU A 187 2.68 -16.24 0.52
N ARG A 188 3.88 -16.35 -0.08
CA ARG A 188 4.88 -17.37 0.27
C ARG A 188 5.35 -17.28 1.72
N ASP A 189 5.50 -16.08 2.27
CA ASP A 189 5.90 -15.90 3.68
C ASP A 189 4.77 -16.39 4.61
N VAL A 190 3.52 -16.12 4.25
CA VAL A 190 2.32 -16.59 4.98
C VAL A 190 2.18 -18.11 4.91
N TYR A 191 2.45 -18.70 3.74
CA TYR A 191 2.46 -20.15 3.54
C TYR A 191 3.51 -20.87 4.39
N ILE A 192 4.74 -20.35 4.46
CA ILE A 192 5.82 -20.96 5.24
C ILE A 192 5.44 -21.05 6.71
N GLU A 193 4.95 -19.94 7.29
CA GLU A 193 4.53 -19.91 8.69
C GLU A 193 3.31 -20.79 8.95
N GLY A 194 2.28 -20.74 8.09
CA GLY A 194 1.10 -21.60 8.22
C GLY A 194 1.43 -23.09 8.10
N THR A 195 2.37 -23.45 7.22
CA THR A 195 2.85 -24.83 7.08
C THR A 195 3.66 -25.27 8.29
N ARG A 196 4.46 -24.39 8.90
CA ARG A 196 5.18 -24.69 10.14
C ARG A 196 4.21 -25.04 11.26
N GLU A 197 3.19 -24.21 11.45
CA GLU A 197 2.13 -24.44 12.44
C GLU A 197 1.40 -25.77 12.19
N LEU A 198 1.05 -26.04 10.92
CA LEU A 198 0.40 -27.29 10.52
C LEU A 198 1.26 -28.53 10.85
N MET A 199 2.58 -28.44 10.64
CA MET A 199 3.50 -29.52 11.00
C MET A 199 3.55 -29.73 12.51
N ASP A 200 3.64 -28.65 13.29
CA ASP A 200 3.63 -28.73 14.75
C ASP A 200 2.35 -29.37 15.30
N ILE A 201 1.19 -29.09 14.67
CA ILE A 201 -0.08 -29.74 14.99
C ILE A 201 -0.01 -31.24 14.70
N ARG A 202 0.42 -31.62 13.48
CA ARG A 202 0.50 -33.03 13.05
C ARG A 202 1.45 -33.88 13.90
N TYR A 203 2.48 -33.29 14.50
CA TYR A 203 3.40 -34.03 15.38
C TYR A 203 2.85 -34.25 16.80
N ARG A 204 1.82 -33.51 17.20
CA ARG A 204 1.21 -33.62 18.54
C ARG A 204 0.01 -34.57 18.60
N GLU A 205 -0.61 -34.87 17.46
CA GLU A 205 -1.76 -35.77 17.30
C GLU A 205 -1.32 -37.19 16.93
#